data_AF-A0A7V9AH60-F1
#
_entry.id   AF-A0A7V9AH60-F1
#
_cell.length_a   1.000
_cell.length_b   1.000
_cell.length_c   1.000
_cell.angle_alpha   90.00
_cell.angle_beta   90.00
_cell.angle_gamma   90.00
#
_symmetry.space_group_name_H-M   'P 1'
#
loop_
_entity.id
_entity.type
_entity.pdbx_description
1 polymer ?
#
loop_
_entity_poly.entity_id
_entity_poly.type
_entity_poly.pdbx_seq_one_letter_code
_entity_poly.pdbx_strand_id
1 'polypeptide(L)'
;MKRRRTRGRRGSSRRVLGAVAWLLLLLGSLGIVIWRQTRGVALERVLRELQAERAMSEAERVQLERRIQTLASRARVVHIARERLGMHLPTDREIVFLAMPPADDAPSRLAAHPRQ
;
A
#
# COMPACT_ATOMS: atom_id res chain seq x y z
N MET A 1 -46.60 58.32 -46.69
CA MET A 1 -46.88 57.11 -45.88
C MET A 1 -45.83 56.04 -46.14
N LYS A 2 -45.14 55.57 -45.08
CA LYS A 2 -44.12 54.51 -45.11
C LYS A 2 -44.76 53.13 -45.27
N ARG A 3 -44.27 52.29 -46.20
CA ARG A 3 -44.32 50.83 -46.04
C ARG A 3 -43.01 50.21 -46.50
N ARG A 4 -42.10 49.98 -45.55
CA ARG A 4 -40.98 49.06 -45.69
C ARG A 4 -41.53 47.63 -45.55
N ARG A 5 -41.43 46.80 -46.58
CA ARG A 5 -41.63 45.35 -46.47
C ARG A 5 -40.27 44.68 -46.47
N THR A 6 -39.95 44.07 -45.33
CA THR A 6 -38.79 43.22 -45.10
C THR A 6 -38.99 41.89 -45.83
N ARG A 7 -38.12 41.58 -46.79
CA ARG A 7 -38.14 40.30 -47.51
C ARG A 7 -36.70 39.76 -47.55
N GLY A 8 -36.49 38.55 -47.03
CA GLY A 8 -35.21 37.85 -47.24
C GLY A 8 -34.72 36.85 -46.20
N ARG A 9 -35.48 36.49 -45.15
CA ARG A 9 -35.04 35.58 -44.06
C ARG A 9 -34.94 34.09 -44.46
N ARG A 10 -35.00 33.72 -45.75
CA ARG A 10 -34.97 32.31 -46.21
C ARG A 10 -33.55 31.79 -46.47
N GLY A 11 -32.60 32.66 -46.85
CA GLY A 11 -31.20 32.29 -47.07
C GLY A 11 -30.39 32.15 -45.78
N SER A 12 -30.80 32.85 -44.70
CA SER A 12 -30.11 32.77 -43.41
C SER A 12 -30.44 31.48 -42.67
N SER A 13 -31.68 30.98 -42.77
CA SER A 13 -32.09 29.76 -42.04
C SER A 13 -31.26 28.52 -42.43
N ARG A 14 -30.85 28.39 -43.70
CA ARG A 14 -29.96 27.29 -44.13
C ARG A 14 -28.55 27.43 -43.56
N ARG A 15 -28.00 28.64 -43.48
CA ARG A 15 -26.69 28.90 -42.85
C ARG A 15 -26.73 28.73 -41.34
N VAL A 16 -27.83 29.14 -40.70
CA VAL A 16 -28.06 28.96 -39.27
C VAL A 16 -28.18 27.47 -38.93
N LEU A 17 -28.89 26.67 -39.72
CA LEU A 17 -28.91 25.21 -39.54
C LEU A 17 -27.51 24.59 -39.66
N GLY A 18 -26.72 25.01 -40.67
CA GLY A 18 -25.35 24.55 -40.83
C GLY A 18 -24.45 24.92 -39.64
N ALA A 19 -24.57 26.15 -39.14
CA ALA A 19 -23.83 26.62 -37.97
C ALA A 19 -24.21 25.86 -36.70
N VAL A 20 -25.50 25.57 -36.50
CA VAL A 20 -25.98 24.77 -35.37
C VAL A 20 -25.48 23.33 -35.45
N ALA A 21 -25.50 22.72 -36.65
CA ALA A 21 -24.96 21.37 -36.84
C ALA A 21 -23.45 21.32 -36.55
N TRP A 22 -22.69 22.30 -37.02
CA TRP A 22 -21.26 22.42 -36.70
C TRP A 22 -21.01 22.62 -35.22
N LEU A 23 -21.80 23.47 -34.56
CA LEU A 23 -21.70 23.69 -33.12
C LEU A 23 -21.99 22.42 -32.34
N LEU A 24 -23.04 21.67 -32.69
CA LEU A 24 -23.37 20.39 -32.05
C LEU A 24 -22.27 19.35 -32.28
N LEU A 25 -21.66 19.32 -33.46
CA LEU A 25 -20.56 18.42 -33.75
C LEU A 25 -19.31 18.76 -32.91
N LEU A 26 -18.97 20.03 -32.79
CA LEU A 26 -17.90 20.53 -31.91
C LEU A 26 -18.18 20.21 -30.44
N LEU A 27 -19.39 20.48 -29.95
CA LEU A 27 -19.79 20.20 -28.57
C LEU A 27 -19.82 18.69 -28.29
N GLY A 28 -20.28 17.88 -29.23
CA GLY A 28 -20.27 16.42 -29.11
C GLY A 28 -18.85 15.85 -29.07
N SER A 29 -17.97 16.35 -29.95
CA SER A 29 -16.55 15.99 -29.95
C SER A 29 -15.85 16.42 -28.65
N LEU A 30 -16.14 17.60 -28.13
CA LEU A 30 -15.58 18.04 -26.85
C LEU A 30 -16.14 17.24 -25.68
N GLY A 31 -17.45 16.98 -25.68
CA GLY A 31 -18.14 16.21 -24.65
C GLY A 31 -17.66 14.75 -24.57
N ILE A 32 -17.38 14.09 -25.71
CA ILE A 32 -16.87 12.72 -25.71
C ILE A 32 -15.45 12.65 -25.14
N VAL A 33 -14.61 13.66 -25.41
CA VAL A 33 -13.26 13.77 -24.86
C VAL A 33 -13.33 14.00 -23.35
N ILE A 34 -14.20 14.91 -22.89
CA ILE A 34 -14.42 15.16 -21.46
C ILE A 34 -14.94 13.88 -20.79
N TRP A 35 -15.92 13.19 -21.36
CA TRP A 35 -16.43 11.95 -20.78
C TRP A 35 -15.34 10.87 -20.70
N ARG A 36 -14.48 10.77 -21.71
CA ARG A 36 -13.32 9.85 -21.71
C ARG A 36 -12.28 10.26 -20.65
N GLN A 37 -11.99 11.55 -20.51
CA GLN A 37 -11.06 12.07 -19.50
C GLN A 37 -11.62 11.91 -18.07
N THR A 38 -12.91 12.13 -17.87
CA THR A 38 -13.59 11.98 -16.58
C THR A 38 -13.55 10.52 -16.08
N ARG A 39 -13.56 9.53 -16.99
CA ARG A 39 -13.33 8.12 -16.62
C ARG A 39 -11.88 7.81 -16.21
N GLY A 40 -10.91 8.62 -16.64
CA GLY A 40 -9.51 8.53 -16.19
C GLY A 40 -9.29 9.09 -14.77
N VAL A 41 -10.01 10.15 -14.42
CA VAL A 41 -9.89 10.80 -13.09
C VAL A 41 -10.45 9.93 -11.96
N ALA A 42 -11.43 9.07 -12.24
CA ALA A 42 -11.93 8.11 -11.25
C ALA A 42 -10.88 7.06 -10.86
N LEU A 43 -10.02 6.64 -11.80
CA LEU A 43 -8.96 5.66 -11.55
C LEU A 43 -7.81 6.26 -10.73
N GLU A 44 -7.47 7.53 -10.98
CA GLU A 44 -6.44 8.22 -10.18
C GLU A 44 -6.84 8.40 -8.72
N ARG A 45 -8.12 8.68 -8.44
CA ARG A 45 -8.58 8.85 -7.04
C ARG A 45 -8.52 7.54 -6.27
N VAL A 46 -8.96 6.44 -6.89
CA VAL A 46 -8.92 5.10 -6.27
C VAL A 46 -7.46 4.66 -6.03
N LEU A 47 -6.56 4.91 -6.98
CA LEU A 47 -5.14 4.61 -6.80
C LEU A 47 -4.49 5.45 -5.69
N ARG A 48 -4.86 6.72 -5.55
CA ARG A 48 -4.37 7.58 -4.45
C ARG A 48 -4.87 7.11 -3.09
N GLU A 49 -6.14 6.71 -2.99
CA GLU A 49 -6.73 6.17 -1.75
C GLU A 49 -5.99 4.89 -1.30
N LEU A 50 -5.81 3.93 -2.21
CA LEU A 50 -5.09 2.68 -1.96
C LEU A 50 -3.62 2.90 -1.59
N GLN A 51 -2.96 3.88 -2.21
CA GLN A 51 -1.58 4.25 -1.86
C GLN A 51 -1.48 4.89 -0.47
N ALA A 52 -2.45 5.72 -0.09
CA ALA A 52 -2.50 6.31 1.24
C ALA A 52 -2.71 5.23 2.32
N GLU A 53 -3.64 4.30 2.09
CA GLU A 53 -3.92 3.19 3.00
C GLU A 53 -2.69 2.27 3.16
N ARG A 54 -1.99 1.96 2.05
CA ARG A 54 -0.72 1.23 2.09
C ARG A 54 0.34 1.99 2.90
N ALA A 55 0.51 3.28 2.66
CA ALA A 55 1.52 4.09 3.34
C ALA A 55 1.30 4.14 4.86
N MET A 56 0.03 4.22 5.30
CA MET A 56 -0.32 4.13 6.72
C MET A 56 0.07 2.77 7.31
N SER A 57 -0.27 1.68 6.62
CA SER A 57 0.06 0.32 7.08
C SER A 57 1.58 0.06 7.15
N GLU A 58 2.36 0.63 6.22
CA GLU A 58 3.82 0.52 6.20
C GLU A 58 4.46 1.35 7.32
N ALA A 59 3.93 2.54 7.61
CA ALA A 59 4.39 3.35 8.72
C ALA A 59 4.20 2.64 10.08
N GLU A 60 3.07 1.96 10.27
CA GLU A 60 2.81 1.17 11.48
C GLU A 60 3.78 -0.02 11.59
N ARG A 61 4.01 -0.76 10.50
CA ARG A 61 4.97 -1.87 10.48
C ARG A 61 6.37 -1.43 10.90
N VAL A 62 6.87 -0.33 10.35
CA VAL A 62 8.20 0.20 10.68
C VAL A 62 8.28 0.62 12.16
N GLN A 63 7.21 1.20 12.71
CA GLN A 63 7.18 1.53 14.13
C GLN A 63 7.21 0.28 15.02
N LEU A 64 6.46 -0.76 14.66
CA LEU A 64 6.45 -2.02 15.40
C LEU A 64 7.82 -2.71 15.35
N GLU A 65 8.46 -2.78 14.18
CA GLU A 65 9.79 -3.37 14.04
C GLU A 65 10.84 -2.63 14.88
N ARG A 66 10.84 -1.29 14.85
CA ARG A 66 11.74 -0.48 15.70
C ARG A 66 11.51 -0.75 17.18
N ARG A 67 10.25 -0.92 17.58
CA ARG A 67 9.90 -1.21 18.97
C ARG A 67 10.36 -2.62 19.37
N ILE A 68 10.18 -3.62 18.52
CA ILE A 68 10.70 -4.97 18.73
C ILE A 68 12.23 -4.93 18.86
N GLN A 69 12.93 -4.24 17.96
CA GLN A 69 14.38 -4.14 17.99
C GLN A 69 14.88 -3.44 19.25
N THR A 70 14.17 -2.41 19.72
CA THR A 70 14.49 -1.71 20.97
C THR A 70 14.26 -2.61 22.19
N LEU A 71 13.16 -3.36 22.21
CA LEU A 71 12.81 -4.27 23.31
C LEU A 71 13.73 -5.50 23.36
N ALA A 72 14.07 -6.04 22.20
CA ALA A 72 15.00 -7.15 22.01
C ALA A 72 16.47 -6.71 22.11
N SER A 73 16.73 -5.41 22.20
CA SER A 73 18.10 -4.91 22.31
C SER A 73 18.77 -5.54 23.52
N ARG A 74 19.96 -6.10 23.27
CA ARG A 74 20.76 -6.78 24.29
C ARG A 74 20.99 -5.91 25.52
N ALA A 75 21.14 -4.59 25.32
CA ALA A 75 21.26 -3.62 26.41
C ALA A 75 20.06 -3.63 27.36
N ARG A 76 18.83 -3.62 26.83
CA ARG A 76 17.61 -3.66 27.65
C ARG A 76 17.43 -5.00 28.34
N VAL A 77 17.72 -6.10 27.64
CA VAL A 77 17.63 -7.45 28.21
C VAL A 77 18.61 -7.62 29.37
N VAL A 78 19.88 -7.23 29.19
CA VAL A 78 20.91 -7.29 30.24
C VAL A 78 20.55 -6.37 31.42
N HIS A 79 20.02 -5.18 31.14
CA HIS A 79 19.60 -4.25 32.18
C HIS A 79 18.43 -4.78 33.02
N ILE A 80 17.36 -5.29 32.39
CA ILE A 80 16.23 -5.89 33.12
C ILE A 80 16.66 -7.17 33.86
N ALA A 81 17.51 -8.01 33.27
CA ALA A 81 18.04 -9.20 33.93
C ALA A 81 18.85 -8.84 35.19
N ARG A 82 19.64 -7.76 35.13
CA ARG A 82 20.39 -7.25 36.29
C ARG A 82 19.48 -6.67 37.36
N GLU A 83 18.54 -5.80 36.99
CA GLU A 83 17.66 -5.13 37.97
C GLU A 83 16.64 -6.05 38.61
N ARG A 84 16.00 -6.93 37.83
CA ARG A 84 14.90 -7.77 38.33
C ARG A 84 15.34 -9.13 38.83
N LEU A 85 16.39 -9.69 38.25
CA LEU A 85 16.81 -11.07 38.53
C LEU A 85 18.19 -11.13 39.22
N GLY A 86 18.81 -9.96 39.50
CA GLY A 86 20.13 -9.90 40.11
C GLY A 86 21.25 -10.49 39.24
N MET A 87 20.98 -10.76 37.96
CA MET A 87 21.94 -11.43 37.08
C MET A 87 23.05 -10.47 36.63
N HIS A 88 24.30 -10.91 36.76
CA HIS A 88 25.48 -10.23 36.20
C HIS A 88 26.03 -11.00 35.00
N LEU A 89 26.89 -10.34 34.22
CA LEU A 89 27.62 -11.01 33.16
C LEU A 89 28.73 -11.85 33.83
N PRO A 90 28.79 -13.17 33.56
CA PRO A 90 29.76 -14.02 34.22
C PRO A 90 31.18 -13.59 33.88
N THR A 91 32.04 -13.60 34.89
CA THR A 91 33.48 -13.43 34.73
C THR A 91 34.11 -14.73 34.25
N ASP A 92 35.31 -14.68 33.68
CA ASP A 92 35.99 -15.83 33.03
C ASP A 92 36.08 -17.08 33.93
N ARG A 93 36.05 -16.88 35.25
CA ARG A 93 36.09 -17.95 36.27
C ARG A 93 34.74 -18.61 36.56
N GLU A 94 33.63 -18.04 36.10
CA GLU A 94 32.27 -18.52 36.33
C GLU A 94 31.72 -19.32 35.13
N ILE A 95 32.48 -19.41 34.03
CA ILE A 95 32.10 -20.15 32.82
C ILE A 95 32.58 -21.60 32.92
N VAL A 96 31.63 -22.55 33.01
CA VAL A 96 31.92 -23.99 33.05
C VAL A 96 31.53 -24.63 31.72
N PHE A 97 32.50 -25.21 31.02
CA PHE A 97 32.26 -25.97 29.80
C PHE A 97 31.90 -27.41 30.15
N LEU A 98 30.67 -27.82 29.82
CA LEU A 98 30.25 -29.20 29.96
C LEU A 98 30.72 -29.98 28.73
N ALA A 99 31.64 -30.92 28.93
CA ALA A 99 32.00 -31.89 27.89
C ALA A 99 30.81 -32.83 27.69
N MET A 100 30.21 -32.80 26.50
CA MET A 100 29.20 -33.78 26.13
C MET A 100 29.90 -35.13 25.94
N PRO A 101 29.46 -36.21 26.60
CA PRO A 101 30.00 -37.54 26.35
C PRO A 101 29.83 -37.88 24.85
N PRO A 102 30.78 -38.61 24.25
CA PRO A 102 30.66 -39.06 22.87
C PRO A 102 29.32 -39.78 22.71
N ALA A 103 28.63 -39.53 21.59
CA ALA A 103 27.28 -40.02 21.31
C ALA A 103 27.17 -41.55 21.13
N ASP A 104 28.13 -42.32 21.64
CA ASP A 104 28.26 -43.77 21.45
C ASP A 104 27.32 -44.57 22.38
N ASP A 105 26.72 -43.93 23.38
CA ASP A 105 25.72 -44.49 24.28
C ASP A 105 24.33 -43.87 24.11
N ALA A 106 23.97 -43.47 22.88
CA ALA A 106 22.55 -43.40 22.52
C ALA A 106 21.97 -44.83 22.60
N PRO A 107 21.19 -45.20 23.65
CA PRO A 107 20.53 -46.49 23.65
C PRO A 107 19.61 -46.53 22.44
N SER A 108 19.53 -47.69 21.82
CA SER A 108 18.76 -48.10 20.63
C SER A 108 17.23 -47.86 20.70
N ARG A 109 16.78 -46.77 21.34
CA ARG A 109 15.39 -46.35 21.55
C ARG A 109 14.69 -45.88 20.27
N LEU A 110 15.39 -45.85 19.13
CA LEU A 110 14.79 -45.58 17.82
C LEU A 110 14.58 -46.83 16.94
N ALA A 111 14.74 -48.05 17.47
CA ALA A 111 14.63 -49.29 16.69
C ALA A 111 13.47 -50.23 17.07
N ALA A 112 12.47 -49.79 17.85
CA ALA A 112 11.33 -50.63 18.21
C ALA A 112 10.00 -49.88 18.09
N HIS A 113 9.60 -49.54 16.86
CA HIS A 113 8.18 -49.44 16.54
C HIS A 113 7.87 -50.40 15.39
N PRO A 114 7.30 -51.59 15.67
CA PRO A 114 6.75 -52.42 14.61
C PRO A 114 5.58 -51.65 14.00
N ARG A 115 5.67 -51.37 12.70
CA ARG A 115 4.52 -50.99 11.89
C ARG A 115 3.60 -52.21 11.85
N GLN A 116 2.43 -52.11 12.48
CA GLN A 116 1.25 -52.82 12.01
C GLN A 116 0.56 -51.95 10.97
#